data_AF-A0A7G1Q9N4-F1
#
_entry.id   AF-A0A7G1Q9N4-F1
#
_cell.length_a   1.000
_cell.length_b   1.000
_cell.length_c   1.000
_cell.angle_alpha   90.00
_cell.angle_beta   90.00
_cell.angle_gamma   90.00
#
_symmetry.space_group_name_H-M   'P 1'
#
loop_
_entity.id
_entity.type
_entity.pdbx_description
1 polymer ?
#
loop_
_entity_poly.entity_id
_entity_poly.type
_entity_poly.pdbx_seq_one_letter_code
_entity_poly.pdbx_strand_id
1 'polypeptide(L)'
;MKIEIYRLSMENPGDAQGLQQLLDNNLIKASQIVAIIGKTEGNGGANDFTRALATHAITAVLSKALNMPSSEVINRIAIAWSGGCEGVLSPHMTVFTRDISANNPNPSDDKREDPNLSKKYARGAMALGVAIGLKEIPKNAVTNESIAHDMSLYSSVASTSAGGEINSCEVVVFGNSPTSTSQYRIGHATLANVTDIDGVRAAIRSAGLNIHAEATEAEVQKIAAIFAKADAPIHGVLWGQRTTMLSDADIHYERHARAALGAVITSVTHDSRIFISGATEHQCALGYAPIAVIVKVADSYS
;
A
#
# COMPACT_ATOMS: atom_id res chain seq x y z
N MET A 1 4.26 22.16 -4.44
CA MET A 1 3.47 21.27 -3.57
C MET A 1 4.43 20.59 -2.61
N LYS A 2 4.12 20.51 -1.32
CA LYS A 2 4.96 19.84 -0.33
C LYS A 2 4.20 18.68 0.31
N ILE A 3 4.81 17.49 0.34
CA ILE A 3 4.30 16.29 1.00
C ILE A 3 5.17 15.99 2.22
N GLU A 4 4.53 15.71 3.35
CA GLU A 4 5.17 15.11 4.52
C GLU A 4 4.56 13.74 4.81
N ILE A 5 5.38 12.84 5.36
CA ILE A 5 5.05 11.44 5.57
C ILE A 5 5.38 11.05 7.01
N TYR A 6 4.40 10.48 7.70
CA TYR A 6 4.53 10.06 9.10
C TYR A 6 4.14 8.59 9.22
N ARG A 7 5.12 7.73 9.52
CA ARG A 7 4.88 6.30 9.76
C ARG A 7 4.79 6.04 11.26
N LEU A 8 3.62 5.63 11.70
CA LEU A 8 3.24 5.52 13.11
C LEU A 8 2.91 4.07 13.44
N SER A 9 3.54 3.52 14.47
CA SER A 9 3.20 2.20 14.99
C SER A 9 1.79 2.19 15.59
N MET A 10 1.15 1.03 15.60
CA MET A 10 -0.15 0.81 16.24
C MET A 10 -0.03 -0.35 17.21
N GLU A 11 -0.49 -0.16 18.45
CA GLU A 11 -0.50 -1.21 19.47
C GLU A 11 -1.66 -2.20 19.27
N ASN A 12 -2.72 -1.80 18.57
CA ASN A 12 -3.86 -2.61 18.17
C ASN A 12 -4.66 -1.88 17.07
N PRO A 13 -5.69 -2.49 16.43
CA PRO A 13 -6.42 -1.84 15.34
C PRO A 13 -7.20 -0.60 15.76
N GLY A 14 -7.53 -0.44 17.04
CA GLY A 14 -8.19 0.75 17.58
C GLY A 14 -7.22 1.87 17.99
N ASP A 15 -5.91 1.66 17.83
CA ASP A 15 -4.90 2.63 18.24
C ASP A 15 -4.76 3.76 17.21
N ALA A 16 -5.25 4.94 17.60
CA ALA A 16 -5.07 6.19 16.89
C ALA A 16 -4.19 7.20 17.67
N GLN A 17 -3.50 6.75 18.73
CA GLN A 17 -2.79 7.64 19.66
C GLN A 17 -1.67 8.41 18.95
N GLY A 18 -0.88 7.76 18.10
CA GLY A 18 0.18 8.43 17.35
C GLY A 18 -0.36 9.56 16.47
N LEU A 19 -1.50 9.35 15.79
CA LEU A 19 -2.15 10.39 14.98
C LEU A 19 -2.66 11.53 15.86
N GLN A 20 -3.33 11.19 16.97
CA GLN A 20 -3.84 12.18 17.92
C GLN A 20 -2.70 13.05 18.48
N GLN A 21 -1.56 12.46 18.83
CA GLN A 21 -0.38 13.18 19.33
C GLN A 21 0.21 14.14 18.28
N LEU A 22 0.28 13.74 17.00
CA LEU A 22 0.74 14.65 15.94
C LEU A 22 -0.19 15.87 15.80
N LEU A 23 -1.50 15.67 15.96
CA LEU A 23 -2.50 16.74 15.89
C LEU A 23 -2.46 17.64 17.13
N ASP A 24 -2.46 17.06 18.33
CA ASP A 24 -2.47 17.80 19.60
C ASP A 24 -1.20 18.66 19.77
N ASN A 25 -0.06 18.15 19.32
CA ASN A 25 1.22 18.85 19.35
C ASN A 25 1.41 19.83 18.17
N ASN A 26 0.40 20.01 17.31
CA ASN A 26 0.46 20.85 16.11
C ASN A 26 1.60 20.50 15.14
N LEU A 27 2.06 19.24 15.13
CA LEU A 27 3.07 18.75 14.20
C LEU A 27 2.49 18.54 12.80
N ILE A 28 1.19 18.23 12.72
CA ILE A 28 0.42 18.20 11.46
C ILE A 28 -0.90 18.92 11.64
N LYS A 29 -1.47 19.44 10.55
CA LYS A 29 -2.85 19.95 10.51
C LYS A 29 -3.76 18.90 9.90
N ALA A 30 -4.87 18.57 10.54
CA ALA A 30 -5.84 17.61 10.00
C ALA A 30 -6.33 18.00 8.60
N SER A 31 -6.47 19.30 8.33
CA SER A 31 -6.87 19.83 7.03
C SER A 31 -5.87 19.55 5.91
N GLN A 32 -4.61 19.24 6.23
CA GLN A 32 -3.58 18.89 5.25
C GLN A 32 -3.49 17.38 5.00
N ILE A 33 -4.12 16.53 5.80
CA ILE A 33 -4.10 15.08 5.59
C ILE A 33 -4.89 14.75 4.31
N VAL A 34 -4.30 13.94 3.44
CA VAL A 34 -4.92 13.54 2.16
C VAL A 34 -5.04 12.03 2.02
N ALA A 35 -4.17 11.27 2.68
CA ALA A 35 -4.24 9.82 2.69
C ALA A 35 -3.69 9.24 4.01
N ILE A 36 -4.28 8.14 4.46
CA ILE A 36 -3.76 7.28 5.52
C ILE A 36 -3.77 5.85 5.00
N ILE A 37 -2.60 5.23 4.92
CA ILE A 37 -2.45 3.87 4.39
C ILE A 37 -1.75 3.02 5.45
N GLY A 38 -2.32 1.87 5.82
CA GLY A 38 -1.77 1.10 6.93
C GLY A 38 -2.04 -0.41 6.91
N LYS A 39 -1.45 -1.07 7.89
CA LYS A 39 -1.53 -2.50 8.16
C LYS A 39 -2.25 -2.76 9.47
N THR A 40 -3.30 -3.58 9.41
CA THR A 40 -4.02 -4.04 10.60
C THR A 40 -3.75 -5.53 10.83
N GLU A 41 -3.82 -5.97 12.09
CA GLU A 41 -3.36 -7.30 12.53
C GLU A 41 -4.39 -8.43 12.41
N GLY A 42 -5.52 -8.21 11.71
CA GLY A 42 -6.43 -9.29 11.38
C GLY A 42 -5.84 -10.27 10.36
N ASN A 43 -6.65 -11.19 9.83
CA ASN A 43 -6.17 -12.24 8.92
C ASN A 43 -6.02 -11.81 7.44
N GLY A 44 -6.40 -10.58 7.08
CA GLY A 44 -6.43 -10.06 5.70
C GLY A 44 -7.53 -10.65 4.80
N GLY A 45 -8.35 -11.55 5.34
CA GLY A 45 -9.40 -12.29 4.66
C GLY A 45 -10.73 -11.53 4.55
N ALA A 46 -11.81 -12.25 4.26
CA ALA A 46 -13.15 -11.66 4.16
C ALA A 46 -13.68 -11.23 5.54
N ASN A 47 -13.45 -12.04 6.56
CA ASN A 47 -13.87 -11.81 7.95
C ASN A 47 -12.84 -11.02 8.78
N ASP A 48 -12.01 -10.19 8.14
CA ASP A 48 -11.09 -9.31 8.84
C ASP A 48 -11.77 -7.96 9.14
N PHE A 49 -12.28 -7.85 10.37
CA PHE A 49 -12.95 -6.67 10.91
C PHE A 49 -11.98 -5.64 11.51
N THR A 50 -10.68 -5.94 11.59
CA THR A 50 -9.68 -5.01 12.15
C THR A 50 -9.54 -3.76 11.28
N ARG A 51 -9.76 -3.88 9.97
CA ARG A 51 -9.79 -2.77 9.01
C ARG A 51 -10.90 -1.76 9.34
N ALA A 52 -12.12 -2.26 9.56
CA ALA A 52 -13.26 -1.41 9.93
C ALA A 52 -13.05 -0.74 11.31
N LEU A 53 -12.47 -1.47 12.27
CA LEU A 53 -12.12 -0.91 13.58
C LEU A 53 -11.07 0.22 13.46
N ALA A 54 -10.04 0.03 12.65
CA ALA A 54 -9.03 1.06 12.38
C ALA A 54 -9.61 2.28 11.67
N THR A 55 -10.46 2.09 10.66
CA THR A 55 -11.22 3.19 10.04
C THR A 55 -12.05 3.94 11.06
N HIS A 56 -12.77 3.24 11.94
CA HIS A 56 -13.58 3.87 12.97
C HIS A 56 -12.73 4.70 13.95
N ALA A 57 -11.65 4.13 14.48
CA ALA A 57 -10.76 4.82 15.42
C ALA A 57 -10.14 6.09 14.82
N ILE A 58 -9.62 5.99 13.60
CA ILE A 58 -8.96 7.13 12.92
C ILE A 58 -9.97 8.20 12.51
N THR A 59 -11.13 7.81 12.00
CA THR A 59 -12.18 8.78 11.63
C THR A 59 -12.75 9.48 12.85
N ALA A 60 -12.79 8.86 14.03
CA ALA A 60 -13.19 9.53 15.27
C ALA A 60 -12.22 10.66 15.68
N VAL A 61 -10.90 10.41 15.59
CA VAL A 61 -9.86 11.43 15.83
C VAL A 61 -9.96 12.57 14.82
N LEU A 62 -10.06 12.23 13.53
CA LEU A 62 -10.11 13.20 12.43
C LEU A 62 -11.41 14.02 12.44
N SER A 63 -12.55 13.41 12.75
CA SER A 63 -13.86 14.06 12.88
C SER A 63 -13.80 15.21 13.87
N LYS A 64 -13.23 14.96 15.06
CA LYS A 64 -13.01 15.99 16.08
C LYS A 64 -12.05 17.08 15.60
N ALA A 65 -10.93 16.70 14.98
CA ALA A 65 -9.90 17.65 14.55
C ALA A 65 -10.31 18.51 13.35
N LEU A 66 -11.18 18.00 12.48
CA LEU A 66 -11.72 18.70 11.30
C LEU A 66 -13.05 19.42 11.60
N ASN A 67 -13.66 19.15 12.76
CA ASN A 67 -15.01 19.59 13.10
C ASN A 67 -16.04 19.20 12.01
N MET A 68 -16.02 17.92 11.61
CA MET A 68 -16.92 17.38 10.57
C MET A 68 -17.35 15.94 10.89
N PRO A 69 -18.54 15.49 10.45
CA PRO A 69 -18.98 14.11 10.67
C PRO A 69 -18.01 13.08 10.08
N SER A 70 -17.85 11.92 10.74
CA SER A 70 -16.97 10.85 10.25
C SER A 70 -17.30 10.39 8.82
N SER A 71 -18.56 10.45 8.42
CA SER A 71 -19.01 10.15 7.05
C SER A 71 -18.42 11.11 6.01
N GLU A 72 -18.20 12.38 6.37
CA GLU A 72 -17.57 13.35 5.48
C GLU A 72 -16.04 13.23 5.49
N VAL A 73 -15.44 12.81 6.61
CA VAL A 73 -14.00 12.53 6.70
C VAL A 73 -13.59 11.46 5.68
N ILE A 74 -14.36 10.37 5.59
CA ILE A 74 -14.08 9.24 4.67
C ILE A 74 -14.14 9.70 3.21
N ASN A 75 -15.05 10.62 2.87
CA ASN A 75 -15.11 11.18 1.51
C ASN A 75 -13.98 12.18 1.21
N ARG A 76 -13.33 12.70 2.26
CA ARG A 76 -12.29 13.73 2.16
C ARG A 76 -10.88 13.16 2.09
N ILE A 77 -10.60 12.11 2.86
CA ILE A 77 -9.27 11.55 3.08
C ILE A 77 -9.32 10.10 2.63
N ALA A 78 -8.42 9.70 1.73
CA ALA A 78 -8.30 8.30 1.35
C ALA A 78 -7.76 7.50 2.53
N ILE A 79 -8.49 6.48 2.98
CA ILE A 79 -8.12 5.64 4.13
C ILE A 79 -8.11 4.18 3.67
N ALA A 80 -6.90 3.63 3.50
CA ALA A 80 -6.71 2.28 3.01
C ALA A 80 -6.03 1.38 4.03
N TRP A 81 -6.70 0.31 4.43
CA TRP A 81 -6.14 -0.72 5.31
C TRP A 81 -5.92 -2.03 4.56
N SER A 82 -4.74 -2.61 4.74
CA SER A 82 -4.48 -3.99 4.36
C SER A 82 -4.33 -4.84 5.63
N GLY A 83 -5.30 -5.72 5.87
CA GLY A 83 -5.21 -6.69 6.97
C GLY A 83 -4.10 -7.74 6.75
N GLY A 84 -3.74 -8.46 7.80
CA GLY A 84 -2.70 -9.49 7.77
C GLY A 84 -1.32 -8.94 8.12
N CYS A 85 -0.93 -9.07 9.38
CA CYS A 85 0.43 -8.80 9.85
C CYS A 85 1.16 -10.11 10.21
N GLU A 86 1.14 -11.08 9.29
CA GLU A 86 1.77 -12.38 9.53
C GLU A 86 3.30 -12.31 9.58
N GLY A 87 3.89 -13.27 10.29
CA GLY A 87 5.35 -13.36 10.45
C GLY A 87 5.88 -12.21 11.30
N VAL A 88 6.73 -11.38 10.70
CA VAL A 88 7.41 -10.27 11.40
C VAL A 88 6.78 -8.90 11.16
N LEU A 89 5.71 -8.81 10.35
CA LEU A 89 5.11 -7.52 9.99
C LEU A 89 4.54 -6.81 11.23
N SER A 90 4.84 -5.53 11.37
CA SER A 90 4.32 -4.70 12.47
C SER A 90 3.12 -3.87 12.02
N PRO A 91 2.01 -3.88 12.78
CA PRO A 91 0.88 -2.98 12.55
C PRO A 91 1.31 -1.51 12.61
N HIS A 92 0.86 -0.74 11.63
CA HIS A 92 1.22 0.67 11.52
C HIS A 92 0.28 1.40 10.56
N MET A 93 0.31 2.72 10.62
CA MET A 93 -0.28 3.60 9.60
C MET A 93 0.79 4.54 9.04
N THR A 94 0.63 4.92 7.79
CA THR A 94 1.43 5.95 7.12
C THR A 94 0.50 7.09 6.75
N VAL A 95 0.70 8.25 7.37
CA VAL A 95 -0.09 9.46 7.17
C VAL A 95 0.62 10.35 6.16
N PHE A 96 -0.11 10.75 5.13
CA PHE A 96 0.37 11.65 4.08
C PHE A 96 -0.32 13.00 4.22
N THR A 97 0.47 14.06 4.36
CA THR A 97 -0.04 15.43 4.34
C THR A 97 0.38 16.13 3.06
N ARG A 98 -0.43 17.10 2.62
CA ARG A 98 -0.18 17.90 1.43
C ARG A 98 -0.41 19.37 1.74
N ASP A 99 0.66 20.15 1.64
CA ASP A 99 0.59 21.61 1.70
C ASP A 99 0.40 22.17 0.29
N ILE A 100 -0.74 22.82 0.07
CA ILE A 100 -1.11 23.44 -1.21
C ILE A 100 -1.28 24.94 -0.96
N SER A 101 -0.50 25.76 -1.66
CA SER A 101 -0.93 27.11 -2.02
C SER A 101 -2.03 26.98 -3.10
N ALA A 102 -3.28 26.82 -2.66
CA ALA A 102 -4.57 26.80 -3.39
C ALA A 102 -4.66 26.09 -4.77
N ASN A 103 -5.31 24.91 -4.81
CA ASN A 103 -6.47 24.56 -5.66
C ASN A 103 -6.77 23.06 -5.52
N ASN A 104 -8.04 22.69 -5.32
CA ASN A 104 -8.47 21.30 -5.19
C ASN A 104 -9.71 21.09 -6.08
N PRO A 105 -9.72 20.13 -7.02
CA PRO A 105 -10.95 19.66 -7.64
C PRO A 105 -11.66 18.66 -6.71
N ASN A 106 -12.99 18.63 -6.77
CA ASN A 106 -13.83 17.68 -6.04
C ASN A 106 -13.94 16.35 -6.83
N PRO A 107 -13.94 15.18 -6.17
CA PRO A 107 -14.30 13.91 -6.79
C PRO A 107 -15.83 13.75 -6.93
N SER A 108 -16.25 12.94 -7.90
CA SER A 108 -17.65 12.57 -8.18
C SER A 108 -17.93 11.11 -7.81
N ASP A 109 -19.06 10.84 -7.16
CA ASP A 109 -19.50 9.50 -6.73
C ASP A 109 -20.18 8.69 -7.84
N ASP A 110 -19.89 7.38 -7.90
CA ASP A 110 -20.64 6.37 -8.67
C ASP A 110 -20.84 5.11 -7.78
N LYS A 111 -22.07 4.55 -7.76
CA LYS A 111 -22.50 3.44 -6.88
C LYS A 111 -22.65 2.13 -7.66
N ARG A 112 -22.11 1.00 -7.17
CA ARG A 112 -22.39 -0.35 -7.72
C ARG A 112 -22.42 -1.43 -6.61
N GLU A 113 -23.19 -2.50 -6.84
CA GLU A 113 -23.50 -3.59 -5.90
C GLU A 113 -22.80 -4.95 -6.20
N ASP A 114 -22.73 -5.78 -5.14
CA ASP A 114 -22.42 -7.24 -5.00
C ASP A 114 -21.07 -7.65 -4.32
N PRO A 115 -21.06 -8.24 -3.09
CA PRO A 115 -19.83 -8.45 -2.30
C PRO A 115 -19.05 -9.78 -2.43
N ASN A 116 -19.57 -10.91 -2.95
CA ASN A 116 -19.01 -12.23 -2.53
C ASN A 116 -18.19 -13.08 -3.51
N LEU A 117 -17.84 -12.57 -4.69
CA LEU A 117 -16.69 -13.04 -5.51
C LEU A 117 -15.71 -11.89 -5.83
N SER A 118 -15.91 -10.77 -5.15
CA SER A 118 -15.51 -9.43 -5.60
C SER A 118 -14.01 -9.14 -5.48
N LYS A 119 -13.28 -9.70 -4.50
CA LYS A 119 -11.90 -9.24 -4.22
C LYS A 119 -10.95 -9.41 -5.41
N LYS A 120 -10.93 -10.59 -6.04
CA LYS A 120 -10.09 -10.89 -7.21
C LYS A 120 -10.42 -9.94 -8.37
N TYR A 121 -11.70 -9.80 -8.68
CA TYR A 121 -12.19 -8.96 -9.78
C TYR A 121 -12.04 -7.47 -9.48
N ALA A 122 -12.27 -7.01 -8.25
CA ALA A 122 -12.13 -5.63 -7.82
C ALA A 122 -10.66 -5.19 -7.89
N ARG A 123 -9.74 -5.99 -7.32
CA ARG A 123 -8.30 -5.74 -7.43
C ARG A 123 -7.86 -5.69 -8.89
N GLY A 124 -8.28 -6.69 -9.68
CA GLY A 124 -7.95 -6.77 -11.09
C GLY A 124 -8.48 -5.59 -11.92
N ALA A 125 -9.74 -5.22 -11.73
CA ALA A 125 -10.36 -4.08 -12.43
C ALA A 125 -9.70 -2.75 -12.06
N MET A 126 -9.39 -2.54 -10.78
CA MET A 126 -8.64 -1.36 -10.33
C MET A 126 -7.25 -1.30 -10.96
N ALA A 127 -6.52 -2.42 -10.99
CA ALA A 127 -5.17 -2.48 -11.57
C ALA A 127 -5.18 -2.23 -13.09
N LEU A 128 -6.16 -2.78 -13.82
CA LEU A 128 -6.35 -2.48 -15.24
C LEU A 128 -6.76 -1.02 -15.49
N GLY A 129 -7.55 -0.43 -14.59
CA GLY A 129 -7.86 1.00 -14.61
C GLY A 129 -6.59 1.87 -14.49
N VAL A 130 -5.67 1.51 -13.58
CA VAL A 130 -4.35 2.15 -13.48
C VAL A 130 -3.55 1.97 -14.77
N ALA A 131 -3.49 0.75 -15.31
CA ALA A 131 -2.75 0.45 -16.55
C ALA A 131 -3.24 1.30 -17.74
N ILE A 132 -4.56 1.47 -17.88
CA ILE A 132 -5.17 2.35 -18.89
C ILE A 132 -4.80 3.81 -18.62
N GLY A 133 -4.93 4.27 -17.37
CA GLY A 133 -4.63 5.65 -16.97
C GLY A 133 -3.17 6.05 -17.23
N LEU A 134 -2.24 5.11 -17.05
CA LEU A 134 -0.82 5.27 -17.33
C LEU A 134 -0.44 4.96 -18.79
N LYS A 135 -1.40 4.56 -19.62
CA LYS A 135 -1.22 4.17 -21.03
C LYS A 135 -0.26 2.98 -21.21
N GLU A 136 -0.19 2.09 -20.23
CA GLU A 136 0.55 0.82 -20.31
C GLU A 136 -0.17 -0.19 -21.21
N ILE A 137 -1.52 -0.11 -21.25
CA ILE A 137 -2.37 -0.91 -22.12
C ILE A 137 -3.44 -0.04 -22.79
N PRO A 138 -3.93 -0.40 -23.99
CA PRO A 138 -5.00 0.34 -24.64
C PRO A 138 -6.36 -0.05 -24.03
N LYS A 139 -7.26 0.94 -23.87
CA LYS A 139 -8.59 0.74 -23.25
C LYS A 139 -9.43 -0.35 -23.92
N ASN A 140 -9.30 -0.52 -25.23
CA ASN A 140 -10.07 -1.51 -26.00
C ASN A 140 -9.56 -2.95 -25.85
N ALA A 141 -8.40 -3.17 -25.22
CA ALA A 141 -7.91 -4.51 -24.90
C ALA A 141 -8.58 -5.11 -23.66
N VAL A 142 -9.24 -4.30 -22.82
CA VAL A 142 -9.87 -4.75 -21.58
C VAL A 142 -11.36 -5.02 -21.80
N THR A 143 -11.80 -6.24 -21.50
CA THR A 143 -13.22 -6.66 -21.48
C THR A 143 -13.59 -7.22 -20.11
N ASN A 144 -14.86 -7.50 -19.86
CA ASN A 144 -15.27 -8.12 -18.59
C ASN A 144 -14.61 -9.50 -18.40
N GLU A 145 -14.44 -10.23 -19.50
CA GLU A 145 -13.84 -11.57 -19.54
C GLU A 145 -12.33 -11.53 -19.31
N SER A 146 -11.66 -10.44 -19.70
CA SER A 146 -10.21 -10.31 -19.49
C SER A 146 -9.86 -10.11 -18.00
N ILE A 147 -10.75 -9.47 -17.22
CA ILE A 147 -10.52 -9.20 -15.80
C ILE A 147 -10.35 -10.52 -15.05
N ALA A 148 -9.29 -10.60 -14.25
CA ALA A 148 -8.89 -11.76 -13.47
C ALA A 148 -8.53 -13.03 -14.29
N HIS A 149 -8.41 -12.94 -15.62
CA HIS A 149 -8.10 -14.07 -16.50
C HIS A 149 -6.93 -13.81 -17.46
N ASP A 150 -6.95 -12.71 -18.22
CA ASP A 150 -5.87 -12.37 -19.15
C ASP A 150 -4.75 -11.63 -18.41
N MET A 151 -3.82 -12.40 -17.85
CA MET A 151 -2.69 -11.86 -17.09
C MET A 151 -1.59 -11.25 -17.98
N SER A 152 -1.79 -11.19 -19.31
CA SER A 152 -0.92 -10.40 -20.19
C SER A 152 -1.20 -8.90 -20.11
N LEU A 153 -2.39 -8.53 -19.63
CA LEU A 153 -2.79 -7.15 -19.36
C LEU A 153 -2.44 -6.81 -17.91
N TYR A 154 -1.56 -5.83 -17.67
CA TYR A 154 -1.19 -5.46 -16.31
C TYR A 154 -0.67 -4.02 -16.24
N SER A 155 -0.62 -3.48 -15.02
CA SER A 155 0.16 -2.29 -14.69
C SER A 155 1.46 -2.69 -13.99
N SER A 156 2.56 -2.00 -14.26
CA SER A 156 3.84 -2.21 -13.59
C SER A 156 3.89 -1.64 -12.16
N VAL A 157 2.94 -0.76 -11.79
CA VAL A 157 2.98 0.00 -10.53
C VAL A 157 1.71 -0.08 -9.70
N ALA A 158 0.62 -0.64 -10.23
CA ALA A 158 -0.62 -0.76 -9.48
C ALA A 158 -0.45 -1.61 -8.21
N SER A 159 -0.93 -1.11 -7.08
CA SER A 159 -1.04 -1.85 -5.83
C SER A 159 -2.46 -1.67 -5.29
N THR A 160 -3.27 -2.71 -5.38
CA THR A 160 -4.69 -2.65 -5.06
C THR A 160 -5.03 -3.49 -3.83
N SER A 161 -6.03 -3.06 -3.07
CA SER A 161 -6.57 -3.76 -1.91
C SER A 161 -8.10 -3.75 -1.99
N ALA A 162 -8.75 -4.76 -1.44
CA ALA A 162 -10.20 -4.85 -1.40
C ALA A 162 -10.68 -5.31 -0.02
N GLY A 163 -11.65 -4.59 0.54
CA GLY A 163 -12.24 -4.80 1.85
C GLY A 163 -13.72 -4.42 1.86
N GLY A 164 -14.46 -4.89 2.85
CA GLY A 164 -15.91 -4.67 2.95
C GLY A 164 -16.29 -3.36 3.66
N GLU A 165 -15.30 -2.57 4.05
CA GLU A 165 -15.47 -1.33 4.81
C GLU A 165 -15.83 -0.10 3.96
N ILE A 166 -15.66 -0.16 2.64
CA ILE A 166 -15.95 0.95 1.71
C ILE A 166 -16.78 0.46 0.51
N ASN A 167 -17.60 1.37 -0.04
CA ASN A 167 -18.46 1.11 -1.19
C ASN A 167 -18.00 1.86 -2.47
N SER A 168 -16.81 2.45 -2.45
CA SER A 168 -16.22 3.23 -3.54
C SER A 168 -14.77 2.81 -3.79
N CYS A 169 -14.22 3.21 -4.94
CA CYS A 169 -12.81 3.02 -5.25
C CYS A 169 -12.03 4.28 -4.85
N GLU A 170 -11.16 4.15 -3.85
CA GLU A 170 -10.23 5.21 -3.47
C GLU A 170 -8.91 5.04 -4.22
N VAL A 171 -8.44 6.11 -4.86
CA VAL A 171 -7.20 6.08 -5.66
C VAL A 171 -6.22 7.11 -5.13
N VAL A 172 -5.04 6.63 -4.72
CA VAL A 172 -3.90 7.46 -4.33
C VAL A 172 -2.76 7.23 -5.31
N VAL A 173 -2.33 8.29 -5.99
CA VAL A 173 -1.21 8.24 -6.94
C VAL A 173 0.03 8.83 -6.28
N PHE A 174 1.08 8.02 -6.17
CA PHE A 174 2.41 8.47 -5.77
C PHE A 174 3.31 8.62 -6.99
N GLY A 175 4.06 9.72 -7.03
CA GLY A 175 4.99 10.01 -8.12
C GLY A 175 5.96 11.13 -7.74
N ASN A 176 6.99 11.30 -8.56
CA ASN A 176 7.93 12.40 -8.42
C ASN A 176 7.54 13.53 -9.38
N SER A 177 7.60 14.77 -8.91
CA SER A 177 7.39 15.96 -9.74
C SER A 177 8.56 16.93 -9.58
N PRO A 178 9.10 17.50 -10.67
CA PRO A 178 10.15 18.52 -10.58
C PRO A 178 9.69 19.82 -9.90
N THR A 179 8.37 20.01 -9.73
CA THR A 179 7.78 21.16 -9.02
C THR A 179 7.42 20.85 -7.57
N SER A 180 7.74 19.65 -7.10
CA SER A 180 7.59 19.26 -5.70
C SER A 180 8.73 19.83 -4.86
N THR A 181 8.41 20.30 -3.66
CA THR A 181 9.41 20.74 -2.66
C THR A 181 9.52 19.74 -1.50
N SER A 182 9.00 18.52 -1.69
CA SER A 182 9.11 17.44 -0.70
C SER A 182 10.54 16.94 -0.61
N GLN A 183 10.99 16.64 0.60
CA GLN A 183 12.27 15.96 0.89
C GLN A 183 12.25 14.45 0.57
N TYR A 184 11.23 13.98 -0.13
CA TYR A 184 10.98 12.56 -0.38
C TYR A 184 11.00 12.25 -1.86
N ARG A 185 11.54 11.08 -2.20
CA ARG A 185 11.50 10.51 -3.54
C ARG A 185 10.94 9.10 -3.46
N ILE A 186 10.02 8.79 -4.37
CA ILE A 186 9.52 7.42 -4.55
C ILE A 186 10.29 6.73 -5.68
N GLY A 187 10.67 5.48 -5.45
CA GLY A 187 11.14 4.56 -6.47
C GLY A 187 10.32 3.29 -6.44
N HIS A 188 10.45 2.47 -7.48
CA HIS A 188 9.80 1.19 -7.57
C HIS A 188 10.67 0.18 -8.32
N ALA A 189 10.34 -1.10 -8.15
CA ALA A 189 10.84 -2.22 -8.93
C ALA A 189 9.76 -3.31 -9.00
N THR A 190 10.05 -4.39 -9.72
CA THR A 190 9.27 -5.61 -9.71
C THR A 190 10.03 -6.70 -8.96
N LEU A 191 9.31 -7.51 -8.20
CA LEU A 191 9.81 -8.68 -7.51
C LEU A 191 9.50 -9.91 -8.35
N ALA A 192 10.49 -10.75 -8.62
CA ALA A 192 10.32 -12.00 -9.35
C ALA A 192 9.60 -13.09 -8.54
N ASN A 193 9.59 -12.97 -7.21
CA ASN A 193 8.87 -13.82 -6.26
C ASN A 193 8.98 -13.24 -4.84
N VAL A 194 8.34 -13.89 -3.86
CA VAL A 194 8.36 -13.49 -2.43
C VAL A 194 9.72 -13.55 -1.75
N THR A 195 10.76 -14.08 -2.40
CA THR A 195 12.14 -14.15 -1.90
C THR A 195 13.12 -13.29 -2.71
N ASP A 196 12.64 -12.41 -3.58
CA ASP A 196 13.47 -11.59 -4.45
C ASP A 196 14.10 -10.39 -3.70
N ILE A 197 15.21 -10.66 -3.03
CA ILE A 197 15.98 -9.66 -2.28
C ILE A 197 16.60 -8.58 -3.19
N ASP A 198 16.94 -8.93 -4.43
CA ASP A 198 17.57 -8.00 -5.36
C ASP A 198 16.55 -7.01 -5.93
N GLY A 199 15.30 -7.46 -6.16
CA GLY A 199 14.17 -6.59 -6.45
C GLY A 199 13.90 -5.58 -5.33
N VAL A 200 13.99 -5.98 -4.06
CA VAL A 200 13.88 -5.06 -2.91
C VAL A 200 14.97 -3.99 -2.96
N ARG A 201 16.24 -4.39 -3.14
CA ARG A 201 17.37 -3.45 -3.25
C ARG A 201 17.25 -2.54 -4.48
N ALA A 202 16.74 -3.06 -5.59
CA ALA A 202 16.50 -2.28 -6.80
C ALA A 202 15.45 -1.19 -6.58
N ALA A 203 14.38 -1.47 -5.84
CA ALA A 203 13.37 -0.47 -5.50
C ALA A 203 13.93 0.65 -4.61
N ILE A 204 14.73 0.30 -3.59
CA ILE A 204 15.39 1.26 -2.69
C ILE A 204 16.36 2.15 -3.49
N ARG A 205 17.16 1.56 -4.38
CA ARG A 205 18.06 2.29 -5.28
C ARG A 205 17.33 3.19 -6.27
N SER A 206 16.23 2.72 -6.84
CA SER A 206 15.35 3.50 -7.71
C SER A 206 14.78 4.74 -7.00
N ALA A 207 14.54 4.64 -5.69
CA ALA A 207 14.10 5.74 -4.84
C ALA A 207 15.23 6.75 -4.51
N GLY A 208 16.48 6.41 -4.80
CA GLY A 208 17.65 7.28 -4.59
C GLY A 208 18.47 6.96 -3.35
N LEU A 209 18.23 5.81 -2.70
CA LEU A 209 19.05 5.33 -1.58
C LEU A 209 19.85 4.10 -2.01
N ASN A 210 21.18 4.16 -1.93
CA ASN A 210 22.04 3.03 -2.28
C ASN A 210 22.41 2.25 -1.03
N ILE A 211 21.81 1.07 -0.85
CA ILE A 211 22.23 0.10 0.17
C ILE A 211 23.09 -0.99 -0.48
N HIS A 212 24.08 -1.49 0.25
CA HIS A 212 24.98 -2.54 -0.27
C HIS A 212 24.38 -3.94 -0.08
N ALA A 213 24.19 -4.35 1.18
CA ALA A 213 23.64 -5.66 1.53
C ALA A 213 22.36 -5.50 2.35
N GLU A 214 22.48 -4.85 3.50
CA GLU A 214 21.41 -4.47 4.42
C GLU A 214 21.56 -2.99 4.73
N ALA A 215 20.46 -2.33 5.12
CA ALA A 215 20.47 -0.94 5.49
C ALA A 215 21.16 -0.75 6.85
N THR A 216 22.05 0.24 6.94
CA THR A 216 22.55 0.74 8.22
C THR A 216 21.46 1.49 8.99
N GLU A 217 21.59 1.64 10.30
CA GLU A 217 20.62 2.37 11.13
C GLU A 217 20.29 3.77 10.56
N ALA A 218 21.30 4.50 10.08
CA ALA A 218 21.12 5.81 9.45
C ALA A 218 20.35 5.76 8.12
N GLU A 219 20.45 4.68 7.36
CA GLU A 219 19.71 4.46 6.12
C GLU A 219 18.27 4.03 6.39
N VAL A 220 18.03 3.23 7.44
CA VAL A 220 16.68 2.86 7.89
C VAL A 220 15.87 4.12 8.20
N GLN A 221 16.46 5.11 8.88
CA GLN A 221 15.79 6.39 9.16
C GLN A 221 15.43 7.20 7.91
N LYS A 222 16.04 6.91 6.76
CA LYS A 222 15.68 7.53 5.49
C LYS A 222 14.50 6.83 4.82
N ILE A 223 14.16 5.60 5.18
CA ILE A 223 13.03 4.88 4.59
C ILE A 223 11.73 5.36 5.25
N ALA A 224 10.96 6.14 4.50
CA ALA A 224 9.71 6.73 4.98
C ALA A 224 8.55 5.73 4.91
N ALA A 225 8.47 4.96 3.81
CA ALA A 225 7.44 3.94 3.61
C ALA A 225 7.87 2.91 2.56
N ILE A 226 7.34 1.68 2.69
CA ILE A 226 7.48 0.61 1.70
C ILE A 226 6.09 0.05 1.44
N PHE A 227 5.74 -0.06 0.16
CA PHE A 227 4.50 -0.67 -0.33
C PHE A 227 4.86 -1.83 -1.25
N ALA A 228 4.40 -3.03 -0.93
CA ALA A 228 4.64 -4.21 -1.74
C ALA A 228 3.37 -5.04 -1.91
N LYS A 229 3.35 -5.81 -2.99
CA LYS A 229 2.40 -6.89 -3.18
C LYS A 229 3.09 -8.24 -2.99
N ALA A 230 2.35 -9.23 -2.52
CA ALA A 230 2.84 -10.59 -2.35
C ALA A 230 1.83 -11.60 -2.89
N ASP A 231 2.32 -12.65 -3.53
CA ASP A 231 1.51 -13.74 -4.04
C ASP A 231 2.24 -15.08 -3.87
N ALA A 232 1.50 -16.19 -3.96
CA ALA A 232 2.10 -17.50 -4.00
C ALA A 232 2.92 -17.68 -5.30
N PRO A 233 4.03 -18.42 -5.27
CA PRO A 233 4.77 -18.77 -6.48
C PRO A 233 3.86 -19.47 -7.50
N ILE A 234 4.08 -19.22 -8.80
CA ILE A 234 3.30 -19.87 -9.88
C ILE A 234 3.40 -21.40 -9.72
N HIS A 235 2.26 -22.07 -9.81
CA HIS A 235 2.12 -23.53 -9.60
C HIS A 235 2.62 -24.01 -8.23
N GLY A 236 2.83 -23.12 -7.27
CA GLY A 236 3.35 -23.42 -5.95
C GLY A 236 4.83 -23.83 -5.96
N VAL A 237 5.60 -23.51 -7.00
CA VAL A 237 7.03 -23.88 -7.10
C VAL A 237 7.91 -22.64 -6.92
N LEU A 238 8.86 -22.72 -5.99
CA LEU A 238 9.83 -21.66 -5.71
C LEU A 238 11.24 -22.24 -5.83
N TRP A 239 12.07 -21.66 -6.71
CA TRP A 239 13.44 -22.15 -6.98
C TRP A 239 13.51 -23.66 -7.30
N GLY A 240 12.53 -24.16 -8.06
CA GLY A 240 12.42 -25.59 -8.41
C GLY A 240 11.88 -26.50 -7.30
N GLN A 241 11.57 -25.95 -6.11
CA GLN A 241 11.05 -26.71 -4.98
C GLN A 241 9.55 -26.46 -4.80
N ARG A 242 8.79 -27.54 -4.57
CA ARG A 242 7.35 -27.45 -4.27
C ARG A 242 7.15 -26.80 -2.90
N THR A 243 6.28 -25.81 -2.84
CA THR A 243 5.77 -25.18 -1.61
C THR A 243 4.36 -25.71 -1.28
N THR A 244 3.88 -25.45 -0.07
CA THR A 244 2.51 -25.80 0.36
C THR A 244 1.53 -24.64 0.27
N MET A 245 1.96 -23.42 -0.11
CA MET A 245 1.12 -22.21 -0.01
C MET A 245 -0.26 -22.36 -0.67
N LEU A 246 -0.31 -23.01 -1.85
CA LEU A 246 -1.55 -23.20 -2.61
C LEU A 246 -2.35 -24.46 -2.23
N SER A 247 -1.75 -25.40 -1.48
CA SER A 247 -2.38 -26.66 -1.09
C SER A 247 -2.73 -26.74 0.39
N ASP A 248 -2.35 -25.72 1.16
CA ASP A 248 -2.62 -25.60 2.59
C ASP A 248 -4.11 -25.25 2.80
N ALA A 249 -4.83 -26.14 3.47
CA ALA A 249 -6.26 -25.99 3.74
C ALA A 249 -6.54 -25.14 5.00
N ASP A 250 -5.53 -24.93 5.85
CA ASP A 250 -5.65 -24.27 7.14
C ASP A 250 -5.28 -22.79 7.05
N ILE A 251 -4.20 -22.48 6.31
CA ILE A 251 -3.66 -21.14 6.17
C ILE A 251 -3.74 -20.71 4.70
N HIS A 252 -4.61 -19.74 4.43
CA HIS A 252 -4.76 -19.16 3.10
C HIS A 252 -3.42 -18.63 2.53
N TYR A 253 -3.14 -18.91 1.25
CA TYR A 253 -1.85 -18.63 0.61
C TYR A 253 -1.36 -17.17 0.77
N GLU A 254 -2.27 -16.19 0.75
CA GLU A 254 -1.91 -14.78 0.91
C GLU A 254 -1.22 -14.52 2.27
N ARG A 255 -1.58 -15.27 3.32
CA ARG A 255 -0.97 -15.16 4.66
C ARG A 255 0.48 -15.64 4.63
N HIS A 256 0.73 -16.78 3.97
CA HIS A 256 2.08 -17.30 3.73
C HIS A 256 2.93 -16.32 2.93
N ALA A 257 2.37 -15.78 1.84
CA ALA A 257 3.07 -14.85 0.96
C ALA A 257 3.46 -13.54 1.68
N ARG A 258 2.55 -12.97 2.48
CA ARG A 258 2.84 -11.78 3.31
C ARG A 258 3.94 -12.03 4.33
N ALA A 259 3.88 -13.16 5.05
CA ALA A 259 4.90 -13.51 6.03
C ALA A 259 6.29 -13.68 5.38
N ALA A 260 6.35 -14.40 4.26
CA ALA A 260 7.60 -14.66 3.54
C ALA A 260 8.24 -13.37 3.01
N LEU A 261 7.49 -12.56 2.26
CA LEU A 261 8.02 -11.30 1.72
C LEU A 261 8.32 -10.29 2.83
N GLY A 262 7.50 -10.25 3.89
CA GLY A 262 7.73 -9.40 5.06
C GLY A 262 9.07 -9.68 5.72
N ALA A 263 9.42 -10.96 5.90
CA ALA A 263 10.72 -11.35 6.42
C ALA A 263 11.88 -10.94 5.51
N VAL A 264 11.73 -11.09 4.18
CA VAL A 264 12.76 -10.74 3.20
C VAL A 264 13.00 -9.23 3.11
N ILE A 265 11.94 -8.42 3.17
CA ILE A 265 12.10 -6.96 3.22
C ILE A 265 12.74 -6.57 4.56
N THR A 266 12.25 -7.12 5.67
CA THR A 266 12.77 -6.79 7.01
C THR A 266 14.24 -7.17 7.17
N SER A 267 14.70 -8.27 6.57
CA SER A 267 16.13 -8.64 6.63
C SER A 267 17.03 -7.65 5.90
N VAL A 268 16.50 -6.91 4.91
CA VAL A 268 17.22 -5.86 4.19
C VAL A 268 17.10 -4.51 4.89
N THR A 269 15.94 -4.19 5.45
CA THR A 269 15.60 -2.84 5.93
C THR A 269 15.63 -2.67 7.44
N HIS A 270 15.75 -3.76 8.19
CA HIS A 270 15.70 -3.81 9.66
C HIS A 270 14.47 -3.11 10.26
N ASP A 271 13.40 -2.96 9.49
CA ASP A 271 12.16 -2.32 9.90
C ASP A 271 10.98 -3.10 9.33
N SER A 272 10.18 -3.65 10.25
CA SER A 272 9.02 -4.50 9.98
C SER A 272 7.73 -3.73 9.66
N ARG A 273 7.73 -2.40 9.74
CA ARG A 273 6.57 -1.56 9.42
C ARG A 273 6.48 -1.37 7.91
N ILE A 274 6.05 -2.43 7.24
CA ILE A 274 5.99 -2.54 5.78
C ILE A 274 4.56 -2.76 5.36
N PHE A 275 4.05 -1.98 4.40
CA PHE A 275 2.75 -2.25 3.82
C PHE A 275 2.87 -3.39 2.79
N ILE A 276 2.40 -4.59 3.13
CA ILE A 276 2.29 -5.71 2.19
C ILE A 276 0.84 -6.12 2.02
N SER A 277 0.36 -6.13 0.78
CA SER A 277 -0.98 -6.59 0.42
C SER A 277 -0.91 -7.86 -0.43
N GLY A 278 -1.81 -8.81 -0.15
CA GLY A 278 -1.86 -10.09 -0.87
C GLY A 278 -2.49 -9.95 -2.27
N ALA A 279 -2.17 -10.92 -3.13
CA ALA A 279 -2.73 -11.15 -4.46
C ALA A 279 -2.44 -10.08 -5.52
N THR A 280 -1.99 -10.53 -6.69
CA THR A 280 -1.33 -9.70 -7.72
C THR A 280 -2.09 -9.62 -9.04
N GLU A 281 -3.41 -9.81 -9.04
CA GLU A 281 -4.18 -9.81 -10.29
C GLU A 281 -3.97 -8.50 -11.08
N HIS A 282 -3.41 -8.61 -12.29
CA HIS A 282 -3.02 -7.50 -13.18
C HIS A 282 -2.04 -6.47 -12.57
N GLN A 283 -1.33 -6.83 -11.49
CA GLN A 283 -0.35 -6.01 -10.80
C GLN A 283 1.04 -6.60 -11.06
N CYS A 284 1.69 -6.15 -12.14
CA CYS A 284 2.82 -6.78 -12.84
C CYS A 284 2.44 -8.01 -13.68
N ALA A 285 3.41 -8.48 -14.46
CA ALA A 285 3.29 -9.74 -15.20
C ALA A 285 3.05 -10.92 -14.24
N LEU A 286 2.40 -11.97 -14.72
CA LEU A 286 2.10 -13.16 -13.91
C LEU A 286 3.34 -13.69 -13.18
N GLY A 287 3.21 -13.88 -11.87
CA GLY A 287 4.28 -14.36 -10.98
C GLY A 287 5.19 -13.27 -10.43
N TYR A 288 5.11 -12.05 -10.95
CA TYR A 288 5.82 -10.89 -10.42
C TYR A 288 4.91 -10.08 -9.50
N ALA A 289 5.51 -9.28 -8.64
CA ALA A 289 4.79 -8.37 -7.77
C ALA A 289 5.46 -6.99 -7.71
N PRO A 290 4.70 -5.88 -7.69
CA PRO A 290 5.29 -4.55 -7.54
C PRO A 290 5.79 -4.30 -6.11
N ILE A 291 6.87 -3.55 -6.02
CA ILE A 291 7.35 -2.94 -4.77
C ILE A 291 7.70 -1.47 -5.03
N ALA A 292 7.27 -0.59 -4.13
CA ALA A 292 7.60 0.82 -4.13
C ALA A 292 8.18 1.23 -2.77
N VAL A 293 9.17 2.11 -2.81
CA VAL A 293 9.87 2.62 -1.62
C VAL A 293 9.88 4.13 -1.69
N ILE A 294 9.51 4.78 -0.59
CA ILE A 294 9.66 6.22 -0.42
C ILE A 294 10.82 6.46 0.53
N VAL A 295 11.83 7.21 0.08
CA VAL A 295 12.99 7.58 0.90
C VAL A 295 13.09 9.08 1.05
N LYS A 296 13.64 9.53 2.17
CA LYS A 296 14.12 10.88 2.36
C LYS A 296 15.42 11.06 1.58
N VAL A 297 15.43 12.00 0.64
CA VAL A 297 16.62 12.41 -0.10
C VAL A 297 17.23 13.61 0.61
N ALA A 298 18.56 13.67 0.72
CA ALA A 298 19.22 14.86 1.27
C ALA A 298 18.90 16.07 0.36
N ASP A 299 18.76 17.25 0.96
CA ASP A 299 18.60 18.49 0.19
C ASP A 299 19.76 18.59 -0.80
N SER A 300 19.46 18.62 -2.09
CA SER A 300 20.42 18.96 -3.14
C SER A 300 20.72 20.47 -3.06
N TYR A 301 21.45 20.88 -2.03
CA TYR A 301 22.24 22.10 -2.05
C TYR A 301 23.69 21.70 -2.35
N SER A 302 24.03 21.77 -3.64
CA SER A 302 25.39 21.92 -4.14
C SER A 302 25.36 22.93 -5.27
#